data_AF-A0A662LF76-F1
#
_entry.id   AF-A0A662LF76-F1
#
_cell.length_a   1.000
_cell.length_b   1.000
_cell.length_c   1.000
_cell.angle_alpha   90.00
_cell.angle_beta   90.00
_cell.angle_gamma   90.00
#
_symmetry.space_group_name_H-M   'P 1'
#
loop_
_entity.id
_entity.type
_entity.pdbx_description
1 polymer ?
#
loop_
_entity_poly.entity_id
_entity_poly.type
_entity_poly.pdbx_seq_one_letter_code
_entity_poly.pdbx_strand_id
1 'polypeptide(L)'
;MKLCPHCGAANDDKVLYCVECMKPLPSPVTLDYLRREGMAALDSGDIRRAEEKFSRLISLNPGDREAGALAGVLRIKLGLIREGWSLLEDLNLAESSGRCPSCRGTGRCPTCEGEEICIMCRGTRRCAFCGGRGLCPSCGGSGGSCAVCGGIGTCPRCGGSGECSYCSGTGRCYTCHGTGLCPSCGGSGVARRVKYGELNADVAERVRRLLEG
;
A
#
# COMPACT_ATOMS: atom_id res chain seq x y z
N MET A 1 10.35 20.24 -20.24
CA MET A 1 11.21 20.86 -19.21
C MET A 1 11.50 19.80 -18.17
N LYS A 2 12.78 19.52 -17.93
CA LYS A 2 13.25 18.47 -17.01
C LYS A 2 13.82 19.10 -15.75
N LEU A 3 13.52 18.50 -14.59
CA LEU A 3 14.11 18.97 -13.33
C LEU A 3 15.45 18.29 -13.10
N CYS A 4 16.43 19.07 -12.65
CA CYS A 4 17.74 18.55 -12.29
C CYS A 4 17.64 17.66 -11.06
N PRO A 5 18.08 16.39 -11.10
CA PRO A 5 18.02 15.49 -9.95
C PRO A 5 18.97 15.90 -8.81
N HIS A 6 19.90 16.82 -9.05
CA HIS A 6 20.87 17.26 -8.06
C HIS A 6 20.44 18.50 -7.27
N CYS A 7 19.71 19.43 -7.89
CA CYS A 7 19.34 20.70 -7.26
C CYS A 7 17.88 21.11 -7.49
N GLY A 8 17.09 20.34 -8.24
CA GLY A 8 15.67 20.62 -8.51
C GLY A 8 15.42 21.70 -9.57
N ALA A 9 16.46 22.38 -10.08
CA ALA A 9 16.33 23.43 -11.08
C ALA A 9 15.64 22.94 -12.36
N ALA A 10 14.80 23.79 -12.93
CA ALA A 10 14.16 23.53 -14.21
C ALA A 10 15.10 23.78 -15.38
N ASN A 11 15.14 22.86 -16.34
CA ASN A 11 16.05 22.92 -17.49
C ASN A 11 15.29 22.58 -18.78
N ASP A 12 15.68 23.24 -19.88
CA ASP A 12 15.21 22.87 -21.22
C ASP A 12 15.57 21.40 -21.53
N ASP A 13 14.74 20.72 -22.31
CA ASP A 13 14.92 19.29 -22.54
C ASP A 13 16.18 19.00 -23.38
N LYS A 14 16.64 19.97 -24.19
CA LYS A 14 17.82 19.86 -25.06
C LYS A 14 19.15 20.08 -24.35
N VAL A 15 19.17 20.72 -23.18
CA VAL A 15 20.44 21.00 -22.49
C VAL A 15 20.98 19.74 -21.80
N LEU A 16 22.29 19.53 -21.87
CA LEU A 16 22.95 18.34 -21.31
C LEU A 16 23.49 18.56 -19.90
N TYR A 17 23.46 19.79 -19.39
CA TYR A 17 23.94 20.17 -18.07
C TYR A 17 22.94 21.10 -17.40
N CYS A 18 22.85 21.01 -16.07
CA CYS A 18 22.01 21.87 -15.27
C CYS A 18 22.53 23.31 -15.31
N VAL A 19 21.67 24.27 -15.63
CA VAL A 19 22.05 25.69 -15.71
C VAL A 19 22.45 26.30 -14.37
N GLU A 20 22.01 25.73 -13.25
CA GLU A 20 22.33 26.23 -11.91
C GLU A 20 23.55 25.54 -11.28
N CYS A 21 23.63 24.21 -11.34
CA CYS A 21 24.66 23.45 -10.63
C CYS A 21 25.73 22.84 -11.53
N MET A 22 25.63 23.04 -12.86
CA MET A 22 26.58 22.58 -13.88
C MET A 22 26.83 21.06 -13.90
N LYS A 23 26.00 20.27 -13.20
CA LYS A 23 26.06 18.80 -13.23
C LYS A 23 25.40 18.28 -14.52
N PRO A 24 25.89 17.16 -15.07
CA PRO A 24 25.27 16.54 -16.25
C PRO A 24 23.83 16.13 -15.95
N LEU A 25 22.95 16.37 -16.91
CA LEU A 25 21.55 15.96 -16.86
C LEU A 25 21.40 14.57 -17.49
N PRO A 26 20.39 13.79 -17.07
CA PRO A 26 20.13 12.48 -17.66
C PRO A 26 19.85 12.57 -19.16
N SER A 27 20.34 11.57 -19.90
CA SER A 27 20.11 11.44 -21.35
C SER A 27 18.62 11.20 -21.64
N PRO A 28 18.04 11.88 -22.64
CA PRO A 28 16.67 11.61 -23.10
C PRO A 28 16.44 10.13 -23.47
N VAL A 29 17.45 9.48 -24.06
CA VAL A 29 17.37 8.05 -24.43
C VAL A 29 17.16 7.17 -23.19
N THR A 30 17.85 7.48 -22.10
CA THR A 30 17.70 6.73 -20.84
C THR A 30 16.31 6.93 -20.23
N LEU A 31 15.80 8.16 -20.25
CA LEU A 31 14.46 8.47 -19.72
C LEU A 31 13.37 7.76 -20.53
N ASP A 32 13.47 7.77 -21.86
CA ASP A 32 12.51 7.10 -22.74
C ASP A 32 12.58 5.57 -22.66
N TYR A 33 13.78 5.02 -22.48
CA TYR A 33 13.95 3.59 -22.21
C TYR A 33 13.21 3.19 -20.92
N LEU A 34 13.44 3.91 -19.82
CA LEU A 34 12.77 3.62 -18.54
C LEU A 34 11.25 3.75 -18.64
N ARG A 35 10.75 4.77 -19.37
CA ARG A 35 9.32 4.96 -19.59
C ARG A 35 8.71 3.78 -20.33
N ARG A 36 9.31 3.36 -21.45
CA ARG A 36 8.81 2.23 -22.25
C ARG A 36 8.84 0.91 -21.47
N GLU A 37 9.93 0.63 -20.76
CA GLU A 37 10.03 -0.56 -19.90
C GLU A 37 8.99 -0.56 -18.78
N GLY A 38 8.75 0.60 -18.14
CA GLY A 38 7.74 0.74 -17.10
C GLY A 38 6.32 0.51 -17.64
N MET A 39 6.00 1.07 -18.81
CA MET A 39 4.72 0.84 -19.48
C MET A 39 4.53 -0.62 -19.90
N ALA A 40 5.55 -1.25 -20.48
CA ALA A 40 5.51 -2.66 -20.85
C ALA A 40 5.30 -3.57 -19.63
N ALA A 41 5.91 -3.24 -18.49
CA ALA A 41 5.70 -3.95 -17.24
C ALA A 41 4.27 -3.75 -16.68
N LEU A 42 3.67 -2.57 -16.84
CA LEU A 42 2.26 -2.35 -16.51
C LEU A 42 1.34 -3.20 -17.38
N ASP A 43 1.58 -3.22 -18.68
CA ASP A 43 0.78 -3.97 -19.65
C ASP A 43 0.84 -5.49 -19.38
N SER A 44 1.95 -6.00 -18.86
CA SER A 44 2.09 -7.40 -18.45
C SER A 44 1.60 -7.70 -17.03
N GLY A 45 1.18 -6.68 -16.26
CA GLY A 45 0.75 -6.82 -14.87
C GLY A 45 1.88 -6.97 -13.84
N ASP A 46 3.14 -6.78 -14.24
CA ASP A 46 4.30 -6.79 -13.35
C ASP A 46 4.42 -5.45 -12.61
N ILE A 47 3.55 -5.26 -11.61
CA ILE A 47 3.45 -4.05 -10.79
C ILE A 47 4.77 -3.70 -10.12
N ARG A 48 5.55 -4.68 -9.67
CA ARG A 48 6.84 -4.43 -9.00
C ARG A 48 7.89 -3.91 -9.98
N ARG A 49 8.01 -4.55 -11.15
CA ARG A 49 8.94 -4.06 -12.17
C ARG A 49 8.51 -2.68 -12.69
N ALA A 50 7.21 -2.45 -12.88
CA ALA A 50 6.71 -1.14 -13.27
C ALA A 50 7.10 -0.07 -12.24
N GLU A 51 6.88 -0.33 -10.94
CA GLU A 51 7.25 0.59 -9.87
C GLU A 51 8.75 0.88 -9.88
N GLU A 52 9.59 -0.14 -10.03
CA GLU A 52 11.05 0.02 -10.11
C GLU A 52 11.46 0.95 -11.26
N LYS A 53 10.89 0.77 -12.46
CA LYS A 53 11.23 1.59 -13.64
C LYS A 53 10.78 3.04 -13.48
N PHE A 54 9.56 3.27 -13.01
CA PHE A 54 9.08 4.64 -12.79
C PHE A 54 9.80 5.32 -11.61
N SER A 55 10.11 4.59 -10.54
CA SER A 55 10.94 5.09 -9.43
C SER A 55 12.33 5.49 -9.90
N ARG A 56 12.96 4.70 -10.78
CA ARG A 56 14.23 5.09 -11.40
C ARG A 56 14.07 6.33 -12.28
N LEU A 57 12.98 6.42 -13.06
CA LEU A 57 12.72 7.55 -13.93
C LEU A 57 12.56 8.85 -13.14
N ILE A 58 11.73 8.87 -12.09
CA ILE A 58 11.55 10.07 -11.24
C ILE A 58 12.79 10.39 -10.41
N SER A 59 13.66 9.42 -10.10
CA SER A 59 14.96 9.73 -9.48
C SER A 59 15.90 10.51 -10.42
N LEU A 60 15.71 10.35 -11.74
CA LEU A 60 16.49 11.04 -12.77
C LEU A 60 15.78 12.33 -13.22
N ASN A 61 14.46 12.35 -13.25
CA ASN A 61 13.64 13.52 -13.58
C ASN A 61 12.53 13.71 -12.53
N PRO A 62 12.82 14.34 -11.38
CA PRO A 62 11.85 14.47 -10.28
C PRO A 62 10.58 15.24 -10.64
N GLY A 63 10.61 16.05 -11.71
CA GLY A 63 9.44 16.79 -12.19
C GLY A 63 8.57 16.02 -13.19
N ASP A 64 8.87 14.75 -13.47
CA ASP A 64 8.06 13.94 -14.38
C ASP A 64 6.74 13.55 -13.74
N ARG A 65 5.72 14.41 -13.90
CA ARG A 65 4.40 14.23 -13.26
C ARG A 65 3.73 12.94 -13.69
N GLU A 66 3.89 12.51 -14.94
CA GLU A 66 3.28 11.29 -15.46
C GLU A 66 3.90 10.03 -14.84
N ALA A 67 5.24 9.94 -14.86
CA ALA A 67 5.94 8.84 -14.22
C ALA A 67 5.73 8.84 -12.70
N GLY A 68 5.67 10.03 -12.09
CA GLY A 68 5.38 10.20 -10.68
C GLY A 68 3.96 9.79 -10.30
N ALA A 69 2.97 10.08 -11.14
CA ALA A 69 1.59 9.63 -10.97
C ALA A 69 1.53 8.09 -10.93
N LEU A 70 2.15 7.44 -11.93
CA LEU A 70 2.20 5.98 -12.03
C LEU A 70 2.97 5.36 -10.86
N ALA A 71 4.15 5.88 -10.50
CA ALA A 71 4.90 5.40 -9.34
C ALA A 71 4.09 5.54 -8.05
N GLY A 72 3.41 6.68 -7.85
CA GLY A 72 2.58 6.94 -6.67
C GLY A 72 1.47 5.91 -6.50
N VAL A 73 0.70 5.64 -7.56
CA VAL A 73 -0.39 4.64 -7.47
C VAL A 73 0.12 3.21 -7.41
N LEU A 74 1.27 2.90 -8.01
CA LEU A 74 1.90 1.59 -7.90
C LEU A 74 2.36 1.30 -6.46
N ARG A 75 2.94 2.30 -5.78
CA ARG A 75 3.26 2.22 -4.35
C ARG A 75 2.03 1.97 -3.50
N ILE A 76 0.91 2.65 -3.79
CA ILE A 76 -0.38 2.39 -3.12
C ILE A 76 -0.79 0.93 -3.33
N LYS A 77 -0.74 0.43 -4.57
CA LYS A 77 -1.07 -0.96 -4.90
C LYS A 77 -0.15 -1.98 -4.20
N LEU A 78 1.11 -1.63 -3.96
CA LEU A 78 2.07 -2.45 -3.23
C LEU A 78 1.95 -2.34 -1.69
N GLY A 79 1.00 -1.55 -1.19
CA GLY A 79 0.77 -1.36 0.26
C GLY A 79 1.60 -0.24 0.88
N LEU A 80 2.42 0.47 0.10
CA LEU A 80 3.18 1.66 0.51
C LEU A 80 2.27 2.91 0.41
N ILE A 81 1.10 2.83 1.04
CA ILE A 81 -0.01 3.79 0.86
C ILE A 81 0.41 5.22 1.18
N ARG A 82 1.16 5.41 2.27
CA ARG A 82 1.63 6.72 2.72
C ARG A 82 2.62 7.33 1.72
N GLU A 83 3.61 6.56 1.31
CA GLU A 83 4.65 6.99 0.36
C GLU A 83 4.06 7.31 -1.01
N GLY A 84 3.10 6.49 -1.47
CA GLY A 84 2.42 6.72 -2.74
C GLY A 84 1.61 8.01 -2.74
N TRP A 85 0.82 8.26 -1.69
CA TRP A 85 0.08 9.53 -1.59
C TRP A 85 0.99 10.74 -1.39
N SER A 86 2.07 10.62 -0.59
CA SER A 86 3.06 11.69 -0.41
C SER A 86 3.66 12.12 -1.74
N LEU A 87 4.05 11.15 -2.59
CA LEU A 87 4.59 11.45 -3.91
C LEU A 87 3.58 12.20 -4.79
N LEU A 88 2.30 11.79 -4.76
CA LEU A 88 1.25 12.48 -5.52
C LEU A 88 1.01 13.90 -4.99
N GLU A 89 1.11 14.13 -3.68
CA GLU A 89 1.01 15.46 -3.07
C GLU A 89 2.19 16.36 -3.47
N ASP A 90 3.42 15.84 -3.40
CA ASP A 90 4.64 16.57 -3.76
C ASP A 90 4.64 17.04 -5.24
N LEU A 91 3.98 16.27 -6.11
CA LEU A 91 3.80 16.59 -7.53
C LEU A 91 2.54 17.43 -7.81
N ASN A 92 1.82 17.85 -6.76
CA ASN A 92 0.54 18.54 -6.83
C ASN A 92 -0.49 17.79 -7.71
N LEU A 93 -0.50 16.46 -7.62
CA LEU A 93 -1.41 15.56 -8.32
C LEU A 93 -2.48 14.98 -7.40
N ALA A 94 -2.41 15.22 -6.10
CA ALA A 94 -3.43 14.82 -5.14
C ALA A 94 -4.02 16.02 -4.41
N GLU A 95 -5.26 15.87 -3.98
CA GLU A 95 -5.93 16.79 -3.07
C GLU A 95 -6.71 16.05 -2.00
N SER A 96 -6.89 16.71 -0.85
CA SER A 96 -7.74 16.21 0.22
C SER A 96 -9.20 16.23 -0.21
N SER A 97 -9.89 15.11 -0.01
CA SER A 97 -11.34 15.00 -0.15
C SER A 97 -12.05 14.91 1.20
N GLY A 98 -11.38 15.31 2.30
CA GLY A 98 -11.92 15.32 3.66
C GLY A 98 -11.44 14.17 4.55
N ARG A 99 -12.18 13.90 5.64
CA ARG A 99 -11.83 12.83 6.59
C ARG A 99 -11.92 11.47 5.93
N CYS A 100 -10.95 10.60 6.20
CA CYS A 100 -10.98 9.21 5.73
C CYS A 100 -12.19 8.48 6.35
N PRO A 101 -13.11 7.94 5.54
CA PRO A 101 -14.33 7.29 6.06
C PRO A 101 -14.00 6.02 6.86
N SER A 102 -12.98 5.27 6.46
CA SER A 102 -12.60 3.99 7.10
C SER A 102 -12.11 4.15 8.54
N CYS A 103 -11.46 5.28 8.86
CA CYS A 103 -10.93 5.54 10.22
C CYS A 103 -11.51 6.80 10.87
N ARG A 104 -12.49 7.46 10.22
CA ARG A 104 -13.13 8.70 10.67
C ARG A 104 -12.18 9.85 11.02
N GLY A 105 -10.99 9.87 10.40
CA GLY A 105 -9.98 10.90 10.65
C GLY A 105 -8.85 10.50 11.60
N THR A 106 -8.91 9.34 12.26
CA THR A 106 -7.89 8.98 13.27
C THR A 106 -6.57 8.53 12.66
N GLY A 107 -6.58 8.05 11.41
CA GLY A 107 -5.44 7.41 10.78
C GLY A 107 -5.11 6.02 11.34
N ARG A 108 -5.73 5.59 12.42
CA ARG A 108 -5.47 4.29 13.04
C ARG A 108 -6.26 3.19 12.35
N CYS A 109 -5.72 1.98 12.35
CA CYS A 109 -6.44 0.80 11.86
C CYS A 109 -7.76 0.64 12.64
N PRO A 110 -8.92 0.57 11.98
CA PRO A 110 -10.21 0.47 12.68
C PRO A 110 -10.41 -0.86 13.41
N THR A 111 -9.63 -1.89 13.08
CA THR A 111 -9.76 -3.23 13.66
C THR A 111 -8.93 -3.43 14.92
N CYS A 112 -7.74 -2.82 14.99
CA CYS A 112 -6.86 -2.92 16.16
C CYS A 112 -6.60 -1.59 16.87
N GLU A 113 -7.22 -0.50 16.42
CA GLU A 113 -7.07 0.86 16.97
C GLU A 113 -5.61 1.36 17.07
N GLY A 114 -4.73 0.79 16.25
CA GLY A 114 -3.31 1.13 16.22
C GLY A 114 -2.39 0.18 16.99
N GLU A 115 -2.90 -0.85 17.66
CA GLU A 115 -2.09 -1.76 18.49
C GLU A 115 -1.08 -2.64 17.73
N GLU A 116 -1.11 -2.65 16.39
CA GLU A 116 -0.26 -3.47 15.50
C GLU A 116 -0.48 -4.99 15.61
N ILE A 117 -0.40 -5.55 16.81
CA ILE A 117 -0.68 -6.94 17.11
C ILE A 117 -2.17 -7.25 17.09
N CYS A 118 -2.51 -8.52 16.89
CA CYS A 118 -3.89 -8.95 16.90
C CYS A 118 -4.44 -8.88 18.34
N ILE A 119 -5.41 -7.98 18.57
CA ILE A 119 -6.04 -7.78 19.89
C ILE A 119 -6.72 -9.05 20.44
N MET A 120 -7.13 -9.96 19.55
CA MET A 120 -7.81 -11.20 19.94
C MET A 120 -6.86 -12.25 20.54
N CYS A 121 -5.61 -12.29 20.08
CA CYS A 121 -4.61 -13.25 20.58
C CYS A 121 -3.39 -12.59 21.24
N ARG A 122 -3.31 -11.26 21.26
CA ARG A 122 -2.21 -10.45 21.79
C ARG A 122 -0.84 -10.92 21.29
N GLY A 123 -0.74 -11.21 19.99
CA GLY A 123 0.51 -11.66 19.37
C GLY A 123 0.88 -13.13 19.60
N THR A 124 0.13 -13.87 20.42
CA THR A 124 0.47 -15.27 20.75
C THR A 124 0.28 -16.26 19.60
N ARG A 125 -0.38 -15.85 18.51
CA ARG A 125 -0.74 -16.66 17.32
C ARG A 125 -1.76 -17.76 17.58
N ARG A 126 -1.97 -18.13 18.84
CA ARG A 126 -2.88 -19.18 19.29
C ARG A 126 -4.28 -18.63 19.53
N CYS A 127 -5.27 -19.49 19.35
CA CYS A 127 -6.66 -19.17 19.67
C CYS A 127 -6.78 -18.90 21.18
N ALA A 128 -7.17 -17.68 21.55
CA ALA A 128 -7.34 -17.28 22.95
C ALA A 128 -8.42 -18.10 23.67
N PHE A 129 -9.41 -18.62 22.93
CA PHE A 129 -10.49 -19.41 23.51
C PHE A 129 -10.04 -20.80 23.99
N CYS A 130 -9.19 -21.49 23.22
CA CYS A 130 -8.72 -22.84 23.56
C CYS A 130 -7.24 -22.92 23.96
N GLY A 131 -6.56 -21.77 24.10
CA GLY A 131 -5.11 -21.71 24.35
C GLY A 131 -4.26 -22.33 23.24
N GLY A 132 -4.86 -22.52 22.07
CA GLY A 132 -4.25 -23.18 20.92
C GLY A 132 -4.18 -24.70 20.94
N ARG A 133 -4.95 -25.36 21.81
CA ARG A 133 -5.05 -26.83 21.82
C ARG A 133 -5.93 -27.41 20.71
N GLY A 134 -6.76 -26.57 20.07
CA GLY A 134 -7.72 -27.01 19.05
C GLY A 134 -8.96 -27.74 19.58
N LEU A 135 -8.93 -28.26 20.80
CA LEU A 135 -10.06 -28.95 21.43
C LEU A 135 -11.01 -27.98 22.13
N CYS A 136 -12.29 -28.34 22.22
CA CYS A 136 -13.29 -27.59 22.97
C CYS A 136 -12.88 -27.53 24.46
N PRO A 137 -12.73 -26.34 25.07
CA PRO A 137 -12.32 -26.21 26.47
C PRO A 137 -13.33 -26.82 27.45
N SER A 138 -14.61 -26.87 27.06
CA SER A 138 -15.70 -27.30 27.95
C SER A 138 -15.82 -28.82 28.06
N CYS A 139 -15.51 -29.56 26.99
CA CYS A 139 -15.61 -31.03 26.98
C CYS A 139 -14.29 -31.73 26.65
N GLY A 140 -13.20 -31.00 26.38
CA GLY A 140 -11.88 -31.57 26.13
C GLY A 140 -11.78 -32.44 24.87
N GLY A 141 -12.72 -32.35 23.94
CA GLY A 141 -12.72 -33.18 22.72
C GLY A 141 -13.67 -34.36 22.71
N SER A 142 -14.23 -34.77 23.85
CA SER A 142 -15.09 -35.96 23.96
C SER A 142 -16.56 -35.75 23.52
N GLY A 143 -16.82 -34.73 22.70
CA GLY A 143 -18.14 -34.12 22.51
C GLY A 143 -19.30 -35.10 22.26
N GLY A 144 -20.28 -35.10 23.18
CA GLY A 144 -21.63 -35.65 23.03
C GLY A 144 -22.67 -34.53 23.01
N SER A 145 -23.71 -34.52 23.86
CA SER A 145 -24.67 -33.39 23.94
C SER A 145 -24.09 -32.09 24.56
N CYS A 146 -22.90 -31.64 24.13
CA CYS A 146 -22.21 -30.46 24.64
C CYS A 146 -22.84 -29.18 24.11
N ALA A 147 -23.33 -28.32 24.99
CA ALA A 147 -23.97 -27.06 24.62
C ALA A 147 -23.05 -26.06 23.87
N VAL A 148 -21.73 -26.14 24.08
CA VAL A 148 -20.77 -25.19 23.48
C VAL A 148 -20.31 -25.59 22.08
N CYS A 149 -20.13 -26.90 21.83
CA CYS A 149 -19.63 -27.40 20.55
C CYS A 149 -20.62 -28.32 19.80
N GLY A 150 -21.84 -28.50 20.32
CA GLY A 150 -22.85 -29.37 19.71
C GLY A 150 -22.44 -30.84 19.62
N GLY A 151 -21.44 -31.27 20.39
CA GLY A 151 -20.89 -32.62 20.32
C GLY A 151 -19.77 -32.86 19.33
N ILE A 152 -19.30 -31.82 18.66
CA ILE A 152 -18.18 -32.00 17.73
C ILE A 152 -16.86 -32.22 18.48
N GLY A 153 -16.75 -31.72 19.72
CA GLY A 153 -15.55 -31.83 20.55
C GLY A 153 -14.41 -30.91 20.13
N THR A 154 -14.38 -30.44 18.88
CA THR A 154 -13.40 -29.45 18.40
C THR A 154 -13.75 -28.02 18.86
N CYS A 155 -12.75 -27.17 18.94
CA CYS A 155 -12.94 -25.76 19.30
C CYS A 155 -13.69 -25.04 18.17
N PRO A 156 -14.89 -24.49 18.41
CA PRO A 156 -15.69 -23.85 17.36
C PRO A 156 -15.08 -22.53 16.86
N ARG A 157 -14.15 -21.92 17.62
CA ARG A 157 -13.51 -20.65 17.27
C ARG A 157 -12.35 -20.79 16.28
N CYS A 158 -11.64 -21.92 16.31
CA CYS A 158 -10.51 -22.19 15.42
C CYS A 158 -10.68 -23.47 14.57
N GLY A 159 -11.81 -24.16 14.68
CA GLY A 159 -12.11 -25.36 13.91
C GLY A 159 -11.15 -26.52 14.16
N GLY A 160 -10.46 -26.54 15.30
CA GLY A 160 -9.46 -27.57 15.61
C GLY A 160 -8.01 -27.19 15.34
N SER A 161 -7.71 -26.13 14.58
CA SER A 161 -6.32 -25.79 14.23
C SER A 161 -5.48 -25.34 15.42
N GLY A 162 -6.11 -24.79 16.45
CA GLY A 162 -5.42 -24.14 17.56
C GLY A 162 -4.85 -22.76 17.22
N GLU A 163 -4.77 -22.39 15.95
CA GLU A 163 -4.33 -21.06 15.53
C GLU A 163 -5.46 -20.04 15.63
N CYS A 164 -5.10 -18.78 15.85
CA CYS A 164 -6.07 -17.69 15.91
C CYS A 164 -6.57 -17.39 14.49
N SER A 165 -7.85 -17.66 14.24
CA SER A 165 -8.54 -17.38 12.97
C SER A 165 -8.58 -15.89 12.63
N TYR A 166 -8.55 -15.01 13.63
CA TYR A 166 -8.53 -13.56 13.44
C TYR A 166 -7.20 -13.00 12.94
N CYS A 167 -6.11 -13.77 12.98
CA CYS A 167 -4.82 -13.36 12.42
C CYS A 167 -4.14 -14.44 11.58
N SER A 168 -4.86 -15.52 11.27
CA SER A 168 -4.35 -16.70 10.55
C SER A 168 -3.00 -17.19 11.10
N GLY A 169 -2.88 -17.26 12.42
CA GLY A 169 -1.65 -17.71 13.08
C GLY A 169 -0.45 -16.76 12.98
N THR A 170 -0.58 -15.56 12.41
CA THR A 170 0.55 -14.60 12.30
C THR A 170 0.79 -13.81 13.59
N GLY A 171 -0.24 -13.65 14.42
CA GLY A 171 -0.19 -12.84 15.65
C GLY A 171 -0.32 -11.34 15.40
N ARG A 172 -0.20 -10.88 14.15
CA ARG A 172 -0.39 -9.48 13.75
C ARG A 172 -1.85 -9.22 13.38
N CYS A 173 -2.30 -7.97 13.49
CA CYS A 173 -3.64 -7.61 13.02
C CYS A 173 -3.80 -7.99 11.54
N TYR A 174 -4.85 -8.74 11.20
CA TYR A 174 -5.02 -9.21 9.82
C TYR A 174 -5.28 -8.08 8.83
N THR A 175 -5.91 -6.99 9.28
CA THR A 175 -6.33 -5.88 8.42
C THR A 175 -5.18 -4.97 8.04
N CYS A 176 -4.27 -4.69 8.98
CA CYS A 176 -3.15 -3.78 8.77
C CYS A 176 -1.78 -4.49 8.75
N HIS A 177 -1.78 -5.82 8.86
CA HIS A 177 -0.59 -6.69 8.86
C HIS A 177 0.51 -6.29 9.85
N GLY A 178 0.13 -5.66 10.97
CA GLY A 178 1.09 -5.20 11.98
C GLY A 178 1.55 -3.76 11.83
N THR A 179 1.02 -2.98 10.88
CA THR A 179 1.41 -1.57 10.76
C THR A 179 0.69 -0.66 11.75
N GLY A 180 -0.47 -1.06 12.27
CA GLY A 180 -1.33 -0.21 13.11
C GLY A 180 -2.01 0.94 12.34
N LEU A 181 -1.61 1.20 11.10
CA LEU A 181 -2.12 2.29 10.27
C LEU A 181 -3.42 1.89 9.56
N CYS A 182 -4.28 2.87 9.30
CA CYS A 182 -5.46 2.69 8.47
C CYS A 182 -5.02 2.38 7.02
N PRO A 183 -5.37 1.21 6.47
CA PRO A 183 -4.91 0.79 5.14
C PRO A 183 -5.47 1.68 4.02
N SER A 184 -6.63 2.32 4.23
CA SER A 184 -7.23 3.18 3.20
C SER A 184 -6.54 4.54 3.04
N CYS A 185 -5.86 5.04 4.08
CA CYS A 185 -5.25 6.38 4.05
C CYS A 185 -3.77 6.40 4.46
N GLY A 186 -3.16 5.23 4.64
CA GLY A 186 -1.75 5.10 5.04
C GLY A 186 -1.42 5.75 6.39
N GLY A 187 -2.41 5.90 7.27
CA GLY A 187 -2.22 6.53 8.57
C GLY A 187 -2.50 8.03 8.64
N SER A 188 -2.79 8.68 7.52
CA SER A 188 -2.97 10.15 7.50
C SER A 188 -4.29 10.63 8.11
N GLY A 189 -5.31 9.76 8.19
CA GLY A 189 -6.67 10.16 8.56
C GLY A 189 -7.43 10.92 7.47
N VAL A 190 -6.82 11.19 6.32
CA VAL A 190 -7.39 12.03 5.26
C VAL A 190 -7.65 11.19 4.01
N ALA A 191 -8.85 11.32 3.45
CA ALA A 191 -9.17 10.78 2.13
C ALA A 191 -8.62 11.72 1.05
N ARG A 192 -8.15 11.14 -0.06
CA ARG A 192 -7.53 11.87 -1.17
C ARG A 192 -8.12 11.46 -2.49
N ARG A 193 -7.99 12.34 -3.48
CA ARG A 193 -8.31 12.07 -4.89
C ARG A 193 -7.18 12.55 -5.78
N VAL A 194 -7.00 11.86 -6.90
CA VAL A 194 -6.03 12.26 -7.93
C VAL A 194 -6.66 13.32 -8.84
N LYS A 195 -5.89 14.37 -9.15
CA LYS A 195 -6.23 15.42 -10.11
C LYS A 195 -5.96 14.92 -11.54
N TYR A 196 -6.86 14.10 -12.08
CA TYR A 196 -6.68 13.50 -13.41
C TYR A 196 -6.52 14.50 -14.56
N GLY A 197 -7.04 15.73 -14.41
CA GLY A 197 -6.90 16.80 -15.42
C GLY A 197 -5.47 17.30 -15.62
N GLU A 198 -4.55 16.96 -14.72
CA GLU A 198 -3.13 17.32 -14.78
C GLU A 198 -2.29 16.27 -15.55
N LEU A 199 -2.92 15.19 -16.00
CA LEU A 199 -2.28 14.06 -16.67
C LEU A 199 -2.81 13.93 -18.10
N ASN A 200 -2.00 13.36 -18.99
CA ASN A 200 -2.47 12.96 -20.30
C ASN A 200 -3.51 11.82 -20.20
N ALA A 201 -4.32 11.66 -21.26
CA ALA A 201 -5.47 10.75 -21.25
C ALA A 201 -5.10 9.28 -21.01
N ASP A 202 -3.99 8.80 -21.60
CA ASP A 202 -3.54 7.40 -21.44
C ASP A 202 -3.10 7.11 -20.00
N VAL A 203 -2.26 7.99 -19.44
CA VAL A 203 -1.78 7.84 -18.07
C VAL A 203 -2.91 8.01 -17.07
N ALA A 204 -3.80 9.00 -17.26
CA ALA A 204 -4.96 9.20 -16.39
C ALA A 204 -5.83 7.94 -16.30
N GLU A 205 -6.06 7.28 -17.44
CA GLU A 205 -6.85 6.04 -17.49
C GLU A 205 -6.15 4.87 -16.78
N ARG A 206 -4.84 4.71 -16.98
CA ARG A 206 -4.03 3.71 -16.26
C ARG A 206 -4.05 3.94 -14.76
N VAL A 207 -3.91 5.19 -14.32
CA VAL A 207 -3.98 5.60 -12.91
C VAL A 207 -5.35 5.28 -12.30
N ARG A 208 -6.46 5.54 -13.01
CA ARG A 208 -7.81 5.14 -12.55
C ARG A 208 -7.90 3.64 -12.35
N ARG A 209 -7.52 2.85 -13.35
CA ARG A 209 -7.58 1.39 -13.28
C ARG A 209 -6.75 0.82 -12.11
N LEU A 210 -5.57 1.38 -11.85
CA LEU A 210 -4.73 0.96 -10.73
C LEU A 210 -5.31 1.32 -9.35
N LEU A 211 -6.14 2.35 -9.24
CA LEU A 211 -6.77 2.72 -7.96
C LEU A 211 -8.12 2.04 -7.74
N GLU A 212 -8.89 1.83 -8.80
CA GLU A 212 -10.28 1.37 -8.75
C GLU A 212 -10.47 -0.13 -9.00
N GLY A 213 -9.54 -0.79 -9.70
CA GLY A 213 -9.51 -2.24 -9.93
C GLY A 213 -8.75 -2.99 -8.84
#